data_AF-A0A0F3P105-F1
#
_entry.id   AF-A0A0F3P105-F1
#
_cell.length_a   1.000
_cell.length_b   1.000
_cell.length_c   1.000
_cell.angle_alpha   90.00
_cell.angle_beta   90.00
_cell.angle_gamma   90.00
#
_symmetry.space_group_name_H-M   'P 1'
#
loop_
_entity.id
_entity.type
_entity.pdbx_description
1 polymer ?
#
loop_
_entity_poly.entity_id
_entity_poly.type
_entity_poly.pdbx_seq_one_letter_code
_entity_poly.pdbx_strand_id
1 'polypeptide(L)' 'MVSKFMARMHRQLMLWGYYGYKGLCSKYPMPIMKKSQYRLQMTYPIPETKSCKSIGQTEATWQAAENFQLMVKILVT' A
#
# COMPACT_ATOMS: atom_id res chain seq x y z
N MET A 1 -0.96 -7.65 7.47
CA MET A 1 -2.37 -7.27 7.74
C MET A 1 -2.85 -6.10 6.88
N VAL A 2 -1.98 -5.12 6.58
CA VAL A 2 -2.31 -3.90 5.80
C VAL A 2 -2.87 -4.22 4.40
N SER A 3 -2.30 -5.20 3.72
CA SER A 3 -2.74 -5.61 2.38
C SER A 3 -4.19 -6.11 2.31
N LYS A 4 -4.68 -6.77 3.37
CA LYS A 4 -6.07 -7.26 3.45
C LYS A 4 -7.06 -6.10 3.64
N PHE A 5 -6.70 -5.12 4.45
CA PHE A 5 -7.51 -3.91 4.66
C PHE A 5 -7.65 -3.11 3.36
N MET A 6 -6.53 -2.85 2.68
CA MET A 6 -6.53 -2.13 1.42
C MET A 6 -7.32 -2.88 0.34
N ALA A 7 -7.29 -4.22 0.34
CA ALA A 7 -8.09 -5.02 -0.61
C ALA A 7 -9.59 -4.92 -0.33
N ARG A 8 -10.01 -4.80 0.93
CA ARG A 8 -11.42 -4.50 1.25
C ARG A 8 -11.82 -3.10 0.81
N MET A 9 -10.96 -2.10 1.02
CA MET A 9 -11.23 -0.71 0.61
C MET A 9 -11.40 -0.57 -0.91
N HIS A 10 -10.59 -1.28 -1.71
CA HIS A 10 -10.79 -1.37 -3.16
C HIS A 10 -12.12 -2.01 -3.54
N ARG A 11 -12.54 -3.09 -2.84
CA ARG A 11 -13.85 -3.73 -3.08
C ARG A 11 -15.03 -2.86 -2.65
N GLN A 12 -14.85 -2.00 -1.65
CA GLN A 12 -15.82 -0.97 -1.24
C GLN A 12 -15.79 0.27 -2.13
N LEU A 13 -14.95 0.29 -3.18
CA LEU A 13 -14.82 1.38 -4.14
C LEU A 13 -14.41 2.72 -3.49
N MET A 14 -13.81 2.69 -2.30
CA MET A 14 -13.28 3.88 -1.64
C MET A 14 -11.94 4.32 -2.24
N LEU A 15 -11.20 3.37 -2.84
CA LEU A 15 -9.90 3.61 -3.48
C LEU A 15 -10.04 3.66 -5.01
N TRP A 16 -9.45 4.71 -5.59
CA TRP A 16 -9.43 4.94 -7.03
C TRP A 16 -8.16 4.36 -7.66
N GLY A 17 -8.29 3.77 -8.85
CA GLY A 17 -7.16 3.30 -9.64
C GLY A 17 -6.64 4.36 -10.60
N TYR A 18 -5.31 4.45 -10.70
CA TYR A 18 -4.57 5.33 -11.61
C TYR A 18 -3.62 4.55 -12.53
N TYR A 19 -3.93 3.28 -12.83
CA TYR A 19 -3.02 2.40 -13.55
C TYR A 19 -3.28 2.31 -15.05
N GLY A 20 -2.21 2.36 -15.85
CA GLY A 20 -2.24 2.09 -17.28
C GLY A 20 -2.97 3.16 -18.09
N TYR A 21 -3.26 2.87 -19.37
CA TYR A 21 -3.80 3.85 -20.32
C TYR A 21 -5.11 4.50 -19.84
N LYS A 22 -5.97 3.73 -19.17
CA LYS A 22 -7.25 4.21 -18.63
C LYS A 22 -7.09 5.15 -17.42
N GLY A 23 -5.97 5.07 -16.71
CA GLY A 23 -5.68 5.85 -15.50
C GLY A 23 -4.88 7.13 -15.73
N LEU A 24 -4.47 7.42 -16.97
CA LEU A 24 -3.64 8.59 -17.31
C LEU A 24 -4.39 9.93 -17.13
N CYS A 25 -5.65 9.98 -17.54
CA CYS A 25 -6.46 11.21 -17.50
C CYS A 25 -7.64 11.11 -16.53
N SER A 26 -8.13 9.90 -16.28
CA SER A 26 -9.34 9.68 -15.49
C SER A 26 -9.09 8.67 -14.39
N LYS A 27 -9.56 9.00 -13.18
CA LYS A 27 -9.64 8.04 -12.08
C LYS A 27 -10.77 7.05 -12.36
N TYR A 28 -10.54 5.76 -12.15
CA TYR A 28 -11.57 4.73 -12.32
C TYR A 28 -11.67 3.84 -11.07
N PRO A 29 -12.88 3.37 -10.73
CA PRO A 29 -13.05 2.42 -9.62
C PRO A 29 -12.32 1.11 -9.96
N MET A 30 -11.49 0.64 -9.04
CA MET A 30 -10.68 -0.57 -9.23
C MET A 30 -10.97 -1.59 -8.12
N PRO A 31 -11.90 -2.54 -8.32
CA PRO A 31 -12.29 -3.51 -7.28
C PRO A 31 -11.20 -4.52 -6.93
N ILE A 32 -10.35 -4.86 -7.91
CA ILE A 32 -9.22 -5.76 -7.75
C ILE A 32 -7.96 -4.92 -7.61
N MET A 33 -7.38 -4.88 -6.41
CA MET A 33 -6.13 -4.18 -6.16
C MET A 33 -4.96 -4.81 -6.93
N LYS A 34 -4.18 -4.00 -7.64
CA LYS A 34 -2.86 -4.38 -8.16
C LYS A 34 -1.79 -4.10 -7.12
N LYS A 35 -1.24 -5.17 -6.54
CA LYS A 35 -0.22 -5.10 -5.50
C LYS A 35 1.07 -4.40 -5.95
N SER A 36 1.40 -4.46 -7.24
CA SER A 36 2.61 -3.86 -7.80
C SER A 36 2.64 -2.33 -7.72
N GLN A 37 1.48 -1.69 -7.67
CA GLN A 37 1.36 -0.23 -7.58
C GLN A 37 1.69 0.33 -6.19
N TYR A 38 1.77 -0.56 -5.20
CA TYR A 38 1.80 -0.18 -3.81
C TYR A 38 3.10 -0.64 -3.16
N ARG A 39 3.83 0.33 -2.60
CA ARG A 39 4.98 0.09 -1.74
C ARG A 39 4.67 0.57 -0.33
N LEU A 40 5.03 -0.25 0.64
CA LEU A 40 4.85 0.06 2.06
C LEU A 40 6.16 0.63 2.59
N GLN A 41 6.05 1.76 3.28
CA GLN A 41 7.14 2.41 3.99
C GLN A 41 6.78 2.51 5.47
N MET A 42 7.71 2.13 6.34
CA MET A 42 7.62 2.41 7.77
C MET A 42 7.92 3.90 7.97
N THR A 43 7.01 4.66 8.57
CA THR A 43 7.20 6.11 8.81
C THR A 43 7.46 6.45 10.27
N TYR A 44 7.09 5.56 11.19
CA TYR A 44 7.27 5.71 12.62
C TYR A 44 7.94 4.45 13.17
N PRO A 45 8.86 4.57 14.14
CA PRO A 45 9.40 5.79 14.75
C PRO A 45 10.46 6.53 13.91
N ILE A 46 11.13 5.84 13.00
CA ILE A 46 12.09 6.45 12.06
C ILE A 46 11.74 5.98 10.64
N PRO A 47 11.61 6.90 9.67
CA PRO A 47 11.23 6.52 8.32
C PRO A 47 12.36 5.75 7.62
N GLU A 48 12.10 4.51 7.25
CA GLU A 48 13.00 3.73 6.39
C GLU A 48 12.87 4.24 4.94
N THR A 49 13.81 5.07 4.49
CA THR A 49 13.79 5.65 3.12
C THR A 49 14.49 4.76 2.08
N LYS A 50 15.33 3.82 2.53
CA LYS A 50 16.16 2.99 1.64
C LYS A 50 15.47 1.71 1.18
N SER A 51 14.59 1.14 2.00
CA SER A 51 13.94 -0.15 1.72
C SER A 51 12.43 0.01 1.63
N CYS A 52 11.92 0.21 0.41
CA CYS A 52 10.49 0.12 0.15
C CYS A 52 10.07 -1.36 0.10
N LYS A 53 9.16 -1.78 0.98
CA LYS A 53 8.71 -3.18 1.01
C LYS A 53 7.53 -3.36 0.05
N SER A 54 7.58 -4.40 -0.77
CA SER A 54 6.47 -4.76 -1.66
C SER A 54 5.38 -5.52 -0.90
N ILE A 55 4.13 -5.35 -1.34
CA ILE A 55 3.00 -6.11 -0.78
C ILE A 55 3.17 -7.60 -1.10
N GLY A 56 3.28 -8.43 -0.07
CA GLY A 56 3.46 -9.88 -0.17
C GLY A 56 4.76 -10.39 0.46
N GLN A 57 5.69 -9.50 0.80
CA GLN A 57 6.85 -9.84 1.63
C GLN A 57 6.43 -10.15 3.07
N THR A 58 7.20 -11.00 3.75
CA THR A 58 6.99 -11.30 5.17
C THR A 58 7.10 -10.01 5.97
N GLU A 59 5.97 -9.56 6.53
CA GLU A 59 5.92 -8.35 7.35
C GLU A 59 6.43 -8.61 8.78
N ALA A 60 6.38 -9.88 9.24
CA ALA A 60 6.71 -10.29 10.61
C ALA A 60 8.14 -9.94 11.06
N THR A 61 9.12 -10.01 10.16
CA THR A 61 10.53 -9.73 10.50
C THR A 61 10.80 -8.25 10.77
N TRP A 62 9.98 -7.35 10.23
CA TRP A 62 10.15 -5.88 10.38
C TRP A 62 9.09 -5.27 11.31
N GLN A 63 7.95 -5.93 11.48
CA GLN A 63 6.88 -5.52 12.40
C GLN A 63 7.12 -5.95 13.85
N ALA A 64 8.04 -6.89 14.11
CA ALA A 64 8.35 -7.36 15.45
C ALA A 64 9.14 -6.34 16.30
N ALA A 65 9.68 -5.28 15.68
CA ALA A 65 10.65 -4.40 16.35
C ALA A 65 10.02 -3.26 17.17
N GLU A 66 8.82 -2.76 16.88
CA GLU A 66 8.26 -1.66 17.69
C GLU A 66 6.75 -1.49 17.51
N ASN A 67 6.12 -1.03 18.58
CA ASN A 67 4.69 -0.91 18.77
C ASN A 67 3.97 -0.19 17.60
N PHE A 68 2.83 -0.77 17.27
CA PHE A 68 1.89 -0.39 16.22
C PHE A 68 1.52 1.12 16.23
N GLN A 69 2.15 1.91 15.37
CA GLN A 69 1.55 3.15 14.86
C GLN A 69 2.16 3.55 13.51
N LEU A 70 1.91 2.77 12.47
CA LEU A 70 2.45 3.09 11.14
C LEU A 70 1.46 3.91 10.33
N MET A 71 1.77 5.19 10.12
CA MET A 71 1.33 5.92 8.92
C MET A 71 2.04 5.33 7.70
N VAL A 72 1.70 4.09 7.31
CA VAL A 72 2.29 3.47 6.11
C VAL A 72 2.03 4.40 4.93
N LYS A 73 3.07 5.09 4.46
CA LYS A 73 2.97 5.92 3.27
C LYS A 73 2.87 4.96 2.09
N ILE A 74 1.64 4.78 1.63
CA ILE A 74 1.36 4.02 0.42
C ILE A 74 1.81 4.90 -0.74
N LEU A 75 3.04 4.65 -1.20
CA LEU A 75 3.53 5.25 -2.43
C LEU A 75 2.82 4.54 -3.58
N VAL A 76 1.81 5.22 -4.13
CA VAL A 76 1.24 4.88 -5.44
C VAL A 76 2.26 5.31 -6.47
N THR A 77 2.95 4.34 -7.08
CA THR A 77 3.81 4.60 -8.25
C THR A 77 2.97 4.84 -9.49
#